data_AF-A0A484C2N9-F1
#
_entry.id   AF-A0A484C2N9-F1
#
_cell.length_a   1.000
_cell.length_b   1.000
_cell.length_c   1.000
_cell.angle_alpha   90.00
_cell.angle_beta   90.00
_cell.angle_gamma   90.00
#
_symmetry.space_group_name_H-M   'P 1'
#
loop_
_entity.id
_entity.type
_entity.pdbx_description
1 polymer ?
#
loop_
_entity_poly.entity_id
_entity_poly.type
_entity_poly.pdbx_seq_one_letter_code
_entity_poly.pdbx_strand_id
1 'polypeptide(L)'
;PSFLSLCLFQAYDATLLAASYSGPQLDILIDQGRDDQFLSASQLLPDNLIAVCSEKKIPVVFRLQPGYDHSYFFIYSFINEHIKHHAKFLNA
;
A
#
# COMPACT_ATOMS: atom_id res chain seq x y z
N PRO A 1 -27.08 19.23 1.85
CA PRO A 1 -26.31 18.97 3.08
C PRO A 1 -25.34 17.76 3.01
N SER A 2 -25.33 16.97 1.93
CA SER A 2 -24.51 15.76 1.79
C SER A 2 -23.15 15.95 1.09
N PHE A 3 -22.87 17.11 0.50
CA PHE A 3 -21.67 17.33 -0.32
C PHE A 3 -20.43 17.81 0.49
N LEU A 4 -20.62 18.37 1.68
CA LEU A 4 -19.50 18.89 2.51
C LEU A 4 -18.74 17.79 3.26
N SER A 5 -19.30 16.59 3.40
CA SER A 5 -18.67 15.50 4.15
C SER A 5 -17.69 14.65 3.32
N LEU A 6 -17.75 14.70 1.99
CA LEU A 6 -16.93 13.86 1.11
C LEU A 6 -15.48 14.37 0.96
N CYS A 7 -15.23 15.68 1.06
CA CYS A 7 -13.87 16.22 0.97
C CYS A 7 -13.00 15.92 2.19
N LEU A 8 -13.59 15.66 3.37
CA LEU A 8 -12.81 15.56 4.61
C LEU A 8 -11.89 14.32 4.63
N PHE A 9 -12.33 13.20 4.03
CA PHE A 9 -11.55 11.96 4.02
C PHE A 9 -10.53 11.87 2.88
N GLN A 10 -10.59 12.76 1.88
CA GLN A 10 -9.64 12.73 0.76
C GLN A 10 -8.20 12.95 1.21
N ALA A 11 -8.00 13.77 2.24
CA ALA A 11 -6.69 14.02 2.84
C ALA A 11 -6.11 12.81 3.61
N TYR A 12 -6.90 11.73 3.76
CA TYR A 12 -6.52 10.50 4.46
C TYR A 12 -6.59 9.26 3.56
N ASP A 13 -6.85 9.44 2.26
CA ASP A 13 -6.88 8.37 1.27
C ASP A 13 -5.52 8.27 0.56
N ALA A 14 -4.82 7.14 0.73
CA ALA A 14 -3.50 6.94 0.15
C ALA A 14 -3.48 7.05 -1.39
N THR A 15 -4.55 6.63 -2.07
CA THR A 15 -4.67 6.69 -3.53
C THR A 15 -4.78 8.14 -3.99
N LEU A 16 -5.65 8.94 -3.35
CA LEU A 16 -5.79 10.36 -3.67
C LEU A 16 -4.55 11.17 -3.29
N LEU A 17 -3.91 10.83 -2.18
CA LEU A 17 -2.65 11.45 -1.78
C LEU A 17 -1.53 11.13 -2.78
N ALA A 18 -1.40 9.88 -3.22
CA ALA A 18 -0.42 9.49 -4.24
C ALA A 18 -0.63 10.27 -5.56
N ALA A 19 -1.89 10.52 -5.95
CA ALA A 19 -2.21 11.29 -7.16
C ALA A 19 -1.75 12.75 -7.10
N SER A 20 -1.68 13.35 -5.91
CA SER A 20 -1.27 14.75 -5.71
C SER A 20 0.11 14.91 -5.10
N TYR A 21 0.82 13.80 -4.87
CA TYR A 21 2.13 13.78 -4.22
C TYR A 21 3.20 14.50 -5.05
N SER A 22 3.90 15.44 -4.41
CA SER A 22 4.97 16.25 -5.01
C SER A 22 6.25 16.28 -4.14
N GLY A 23 6.35 15.37 -3.18
CA GLY A 23 7.47 15.26 -2.26
C GLY A 23 8.70 14.55 -2.84
N PRO A 24 9.69 14.18 -1.99
CA PRO A 24 10.87 13.43 -2.41
C PRO A 24 10.50 12.06 -2.99
N GLN A 25 11.44 11.46 -3.73
CA GLN A 25 11.22 10.13 -4.29
C GLN A 25 10.90 9.11 -3.18
N LEU A 26 9.79 8.40 -3.34
CA LEU A 26 9.38 7.32 -2.45
C LEU A 26 9.80 5.96 -3.01
N ASP A 27 9.94 4.98 -2.13
CA ASP A 27 10.06 3.57 -2.49
C ASP A 27 9.11 2.77 -1.60
N ILE A 28 8.01 2.32 -2.19
CA ILE A 28 6.89 1.71 -1.49
C ILE A 28 6.97 0.19 -1.66
N LEU A 29 6.97 -0.55 -0.55
CA LEU A 29 6.87 -2.00 -0.55
C LEU A 29 5.50 -2.42 -0.01
N ILE A 30 4.76 -3.23 -0.78
CA ILE A 30 3.47 -3.79 -0.39
C ILE A 30 3.54 -5.31 -0.55
N ASP A 31 3.32 -6.03 0.55
CA ASP A 31 3.02 -7.46 0.50
C ASP A 31 1.52 -7.66 0.72
N GLN A 32 0.92 -8.47 -0.15
CA GLN A 32 -0.48 -8.85 -0.07
C GLN A 32 -0.59 -10.38 -0.06
N GLY A 33 -1.26 -10.93 0.96
CA GLY A 33 -1.64 -12.34 0.97
C GLY A 33 -2.61 -12.62 -0.17
N ARG A 34 -2.33 -13.64 -0.99
CA ARG A 34 -3.20 -14.03 -2.11
C ARG A 34 -4.51 -14.64 -1.64
N ASP A 35 -4.48 -15.32 -0.49
CA ASP A 35 -5.62 -16.02 0.09
C ASP A 35 -6.31 -15.16 1.18
N ASP A 36 -6.05 -13.85 1.15
CA ASP A 36 -6.69 -12.88 2.01
C ASP A 36 -8.18 -12.73 1.65
N GLN A 37 -9.03 -13.05 2.62
CA GLN A 37 -10.48 -12.92 2.48
C GLN A 37 -10.93 -11.49 2.14
N PHE A 38 -10.25 -10.46 2.62
CA PHE A 38 -10.58 -9.05 2.34
C PHE A 38 -10.13 -8.62 0.94
N LEU A 39 -9.14 -9.29 0.36
CA LEU A 39 -8.79 -9.14 -1.05
C LEU A 39 -9.91 -9.71 -1.93
N SER A 40 -10.35 -10.94 -1.65
CA SER A 40 -11.43 -11.59 -2.39
C SER A 40 -12.77 -10.85 -2.26
N ALA A 41 -13.03 -10.26 -1.09
CA ALA A 41 -14.21 -9.43 -0.83
C ALA A 41 -14.12 -8.00 -1.42
N SER A 42 -13.08 -7.70 -2.20
CA SER A 42 -12.86 -6.38 -2.84
C SER A 42 -12.82 -5.21 -1.84
N GLN A 43 -12.27 -5.43 -0.64
CA GLN A 43 -12.12 -4.38 0.38
C GLN A 43 -10.73 -3.73 0.36
N LEU A 44 -9.67 -4.49 0.04
CA LEU A 44 -8.30 -3.99 0.07
C LEU A 44 -7.94 -3.14 -1.15
N LEU A 45 -8.39 -3.56 -2.34
CA LEU A 45 -8.24 -2.85 -3.61
C LEU A 45 -6.81 -2.29 -3.88
N PRO A 46 -5.74 -3.08 -3.69
CA PRO A 46 -4.37 -2.59 -3.84
C PRO A 46 -4.07 -2.07 -5.25
N ASP A 47 -4.76 -2.62 -6.26
CA ASP A 47 -4.63 -2.23 -7.67
C ASP A 47 -4.92 -0.75 -7.92
N ASN A 48 -5.84 -0.13 -7.15
CA ASN A 48 -6.16 1.28 -7.29
C ASN A 48 -4.96 2.17 -6.94
N LEU A 49 -4.27 1.85 -5.84
CA LEU A 49 -3.06 2.56 -5.44
C LEU A 49 -1.92 2.32 -6.43
N ILE A 50 -1.73 1.07 -6.86
CA ILE A 50 -0.68 0.70 -7.82
C ILE A 50 -0.86 1.44 -9.15
N ALA A 51 -2.09 1.53 -9.65
CA ALA A 51 -2.40 2.25 -10.89
C ALA A 51 -1.98 3.73 -10.79
N VAL A 52 -2.38 4.41 -9.71
CA VAL A 52 -2.02 5.82 -9.49
C VAL A 52 -0.51 6.00 -9.31
N CYS A 53 0.15 5.13 -8.54
CA CYS A 53 1.59 5.17 -8.38
C CYS A 53 2.33 4.96 -9.71
N SER A 54 1.83 4.04 -10.56
CA SER A 54 2.38 3.82 -11.90
C SER A 54 2.24 5.06 -12.79
N GLU A 55 1.08 5.72 -12.79
CA GLU A 55 0.87 6.98 -13.52
C GLU A 55 1.78 8.10 -13.03
N LYS A 56 1.96 8.20 -11.72
CA LYS A 56 2.81 9.21 -11.06
C LYS A 56 4.30 8.84 -11.04
N LYS A 57 4.66 7.67 -11.57
CA LYS A 57 6.02 7.12 -11.57
C LYS A 57 6.62 7.02 -10.17
N ILE A 58 5.78 6.73 -9.18
CA ILE A 58 6.20 6.39 -7.82
C ILE A 58 6.61 4.91 -7.83
N PRO A 59 7.86 4.57 -7.49
CA PRO A 59 8.30 3.19 -7.37
C PRO A 59 7.47 2.41 -6.34
N VAL A 60 6.85 1.33 -6.80
CA VAL A 60 6.11 0.39 -5.94
C VAL A 60 6.59 -1.02 -6.23
N VAL A 61 7.06 -1.70 -5.19
CA VAL A 61 7.30 -3.14 -5.19
C VAL A 61 6.07 -3.81 -4.60
N PHE A 62 5.23 -4.36 -5.47
CA PHE A 62 4.05 -5.12 -5.05
C PHE A 62 4.32 -6.62 -5.15
N ARG A 63 4.13 -7.35 -4.04
CA ARG A 63 4.34 -8.79 -3.95
C ARG A 63 3.06 -9.49 -3.49
N LEU A 64 2.55 -10.38 -4.34
CA LEU A 64 1.47 -11.30 -3.96
C LEU A 64 2.07 -12.58 -3.38
N GLN A 65 1.73 -12.89 -2.14
CA GLN A 65 2.27 -14.02 -1.40
C GLN A 65 1.25 -15.18 -1.40
N PRO A 66 1.50 -16.27 -2.15
CA PRO A 66 0.59 -17.43 -2.21
C PRO A 66 0.54 -18.17 -0.87
N GLY A 67 -0.63 -18.67 -0.47
CA GLY A 67 -0.79 -19.42 0.79
C GLY A 67 -0.90 -18.55 2.03
N TYR A 68 -0.89 -17.22 1.88
CA TYR A 68 -0.96 -16.27 2.98
C TYR A 68 -2.29 -15.51 3.01
N ASP A 69 -2.81 -15.34 4.21
CA ASP A 69 -4.06 -14.67 4.54
C ASP A 69 -3.82 -13.32 5.24
N HIS A 70 -4.84 -12.80 5.95
CA HIS A 70 -4.78 -11.55 6.70
C HIS A 70 -4.23 -11.70 8.15
N SER A 71 -3.60 -12.83 8.48
CA SER A 71 -3.22 -13.12 9.87
C SER A 71 -1.89 -12.47 10.28
N TYR A 72 -1.64 -12.43 11.59
CA TYR A 72 -0.32 -12.07 12.11
C TYR A 72 0.80 -13.03 11.67
N PHE A 73 0.47 -14.27 11.29
CA PHE A 73 1.45 -15.21 10.75
C PHE A 73 2.01 -14.72 9.40
N PHE A 74 1.15 -14.15 8.55
CA PHE A 74 1.57 -13.50 7.31
C PHE A 74 2.52 -12.34 7.61
N ILE A 75 2.12 -11.41 8.49
CA ILE A 75 2.94 -10.25 8.86
C ILE A 75 4.31 -10.70 9.38
N TYR A 76 4.33 -11.65 10.32
CA TYR A 76 5.56 -12.18 10.91
C TYR A 76 6.48 -12.83 9.86
N SER A 77 5.92 -13.50 8.86
CA SER A 77 6.71 -14.18 7.82
C SER A 77 7.52 -13.20 6.96
N PHE A 78 7.01 -11.99 6.74
CA PHE A 78 7.63 -11.00 5.84
C PHE A 78 8.21 -9.77 6.57
N ILE A 79 8.04 -9.67 7.90
CA ILE A 79 8.51 -8.49 8.67
C ILE A 79 10.02 -8.24 8.51
N ASN A 80 10.82 -9.29 8.42
CA ASN A 80 12.28 -9.16 8.27
C ASN A 80 12.66 -8.46 6.95
N GLU A 81 11.90 -8.72 5.88
CA GLU A 81 12.11 -8.09 4.58
C GLU A 81 11.64 -6.63 4.58
N HIS A 82 10.57 -6.30 5.31
CA HIS A 82 10.14 -4.92 5.54
C HIS A 82 11.17 -4.12 6.34
N ILE A 83 11.75 -4.71 7.39
CA ILE A 83 12.83 -4.09 8.16
C ILE A 83 14.03 -3.79 7.26
N LYS A 84 14.47 -4.77 6.46
CA LYS A 84 15.57 -4.58 5.50
C LYS A 84 15.24 -3.51 4.46
N HIS A 85 13.99 -3.44 4.00
CA HIS A 85 13.54 -2.40 3.07
C HIS A 85 13.74 -1.01 3.68
N HIS A 86 13.22 -0.79 4.88
CA HIS A 86 13.36 0.49 5.58
C HIS A 86 14.81 0.82 5.94
N ALA A 87 15.62 -0.18 6.32
CA ALA A 87 17.03 0.00 6.65
C ALA A 87 17.87 0.58 5.49
N LYS A 88 17.45 0.42 4.23
CA LYS A 88 18.12 1.05 3.08
C LYS A 88 18.03 2.58 3.08
N PHE A 89 16.98 3.12 3.70
CA PHE A 89 16.66 4.55 3.69
C PHE A 89 16.96 5.23 5.03
N LEU A 90 17.11 4.44 6.09
CA LEU A 90 17.58 4.88 7.38
C LEU A 90 19.10 4.68 7.41
N ASN A 91 19.86 5.75 7.22
CA ASN A 91 21.33 5.72 7.37
C ASN A 91 21.69 5.19 8.77
N ALA A 92 22.02 3.90 8.84
CA ALA A 92 22.59 3.24 10.02
C ALA A 92 24.09 3.04 9.81
#